data_AF-A0A8X8GT35-F1
#
_entry.id   AF-A0A8X8GT35-F1
#
_cell.length_a   1.000
_cell.length_b   1.000
_cell.length_c   1.000
_cell.angle_alpha   90.00
_cell.angle_beta   90.00
_cell.angle_gamma   90.00
#
_symmetry.space_group_name_H-M   'P 1'
#
loop_
_entity.id
_entity.type
_entity.pdbx_description
1 polymer ?
#
loop_
_entity_poly.entity_id
_entity_poly.type
_entity_poly.pdbx_seq_one_letter_code
_entity_poly.pdbx_strand_id
1 'polypeptide(L)'
;MCPNSSIYSDEKSRVLVDKTKSGKVRPWREKKIANVDYFELLHILEFKKAERVKDCAEILEYKQNRETGERKLYRVWFCKSRLCPMCNWRRAMKHGIQSQKVVAEVIKQKPTVRWLFLTLTVKN
;
A
#
# COMPACT_ATOMS: atom_id res chain seq x y z
N MET A 1 -13.60 -39.59 -5.46
CA MET A 1 -14.48 -38.75 -6.31
C MET A 1 -15.31 -37.88 -5.38
N CYS A 2 -14.89 -36.64 -5.14
CA CYS A 2 -15.65 -35.69 -4.33
C CYS A 2 -16.59 -34.90 -5.27
N PRO A 3 -17.88 -34.76 -4.94
CA PRO A 3 -18.83 -34.11 -5.83
C PRO A 3 -18.60 -32.60 -5.89
N ASN A 4 -18.65 -32.09 -7.11
CA ASN A 4 -18.71 -30.68 -7.49
C ASN A 4 -19.72 -29.91 -6.63
N SER A 5 -19.23 -29.18 -5.64
CA SER A 5 -19.98 -28.07 -5.04
C SER A 5 -19.78 -26.85 -5.92
N SER A 6 -20.71 -26.69 -6.87
CA SER A 6 -21.18 -25.43 -7.43
C SER A 6 -20.35 -24.19 -7.04
N ILE A 7 -19.46 -23.81 -7.96
CA ILE A 7 -18.92 -22.47 -8.03
C ILE A 7 -20.11 -21.55 -8.37
N TYR A 8 -20.83 -21.12 -7.34
CA TYR A 8 -21.81 -20.05 -7.51
C TYR A 8 -21.03 -18.77 -7.80
N SER A 9 -20.97 -18.43 -9.09
CA SER A 9 -20.64 -17.10 -9.58
C SER A 9 -21.75 -16.14 -9.15
N ASP A 10 -21.61 -15.55 -7.96
CA ASP A 10 -22.46 -14.43 -7.56
C ASP A 10 -22.07 -13.20 -8.38
N GLU A 11 -22.90 -12.91 -9.38
CA GLU A 11 -22.78 -11.88 -10.40
C GLU A 11 -23.14 -10.50 -9.85
N LYS A 12 -22.47 -10.10 -8.76
CA LYS A 12 -22.32 -8.71 -8.34
C LYS A 12 -20.87 -8.49 -7.92
N SER A 13 -19.99 -8.26 -8.89
CA SER A 13 -18.63 -7.77 -8.66
C SER A 13 -18.68 -6.33 -8.11
N ARG A 14 -19.17 -6.17 -6.88
CA ARG A 14 -19.12 -4.90 -6.14
C ARG A 14 -17.65 -4.54 -6.01
N VAL A 15 -17.23 -3.51 -6.74
CA VAL A 15 -15.88 -2.92 -6.67
C VAL A 15 -15.55 -2.72 -5.20
N LEU A 16 -14.43 -3.32 -4.75
CA LEU A 16 -14.01 -3.20 -3.36
C LEU A 16 -13.56 -1.76 -3.08
N VAL A 17 -14.26 -1.07 -2.18
CA VAL A 17 -13.88 0.27 -1.73
C VAL A 17 -13.11 0.17 -0.42
N ASP A 18 -11.78 0.30 -0.49
CA ASP A 18 -10.89 0.30 0.67
C ASP A 18 -10.92 1.67 1.37
N LYS A 19 -11.46 1.69 2.59
CA LYS A 19 -11.57 2.89 3.44
C LYS A 19 -10.71 2.75 4.69
N THR A 20 -10.16 3.87 5.11
CA THR A 20 -9.50 4.01 6.42
C THR A 20 -10.51 3.98 7.57
N LYS A 21 -10.03 3.88 8.82
CA LYS A 21 -10.87 3.94 10.02
C LYS A 21 -11.69 5.25 10.11
N SER A 22 -11.22 6.34 9.53
CA SER A 22 -11.93 7.62 9.46
C SER A 22 -12.87 7.74 8.25
N GLY A 23 -13.07 6.66 7.48
CA GLY A 23 -13.94 6.64 6.31
C GLY A 23 -13.32 7.17 5.02
N LYS A 24 -12.12 7.75 5.06
CA LYS A 24 -11.41 8.23 3.85
C LYS A 24 -11.03 7.06 2.95
N VAL A 25 -11.40 7.15 1.67
CA VAL A 25 -11.04 6.16 0.63
C VAL A 25 -9.54 6.20 0.37
N ARG A 26 -8.90 5.03 0.22
CA ARG A 26 -7.49 4.96 -0.13
C ARG A 26 -7.27 5.27 -1.63
N PRO A 27 -6.27 6.08 -1.98
CA PRO A 27 -6.04 6.55 -3.36
C PRO A 27 -5.36 5.50 -4.26
N TRP A 28 -5.85 4.26 -4.29
CA TRP A 28 -5.25 3.18 -5.10
C TRP A 28 -5.19 3.54 -6.58
N ARG A 29 -6.29 4.07 -7.13
CA ARG A 29 -6.37 4.47 -8.55
C ARG A 29 -5.36 5.58 -8.89
N GLU A 30 -5.34 6.64 -8.11
CA GLU A 30 -4.40 7.76 -8.31
C GLU A 30 -2.94 7.29 -8.27
N LYS A 31 -2.60 6.40 -7.33
CA LYS A 31 -1.25 5.86 -7.21
C LYS A 31 -0.90 4.89 -8.33
N LYS A 32 -1.88 4.17 -8.88
CA LYS A 32 -1.69 3.29 -10.04
C LYS A 32 -1.50 4.11 -11.33
N ILE A 33 -2.28 5.18 -11.53
CA ILE A 33 -2.10 6.11 -12.66
C ILE A 33 -0.69 6.70 -12.63
N ALA A 34 -0.27 7.30 -11.50
CA ALA A 34 1.09 7.83 -11.37
C ALA A 34 2.19 6.77 -11.56
N ASN A 35 1.88 5.50 -11.28
CA ASN A 35 2.78 4.38 -11.53
C ASN A 35 2.91 4.04 -13.01
N VAL A 36 1.86 4.24 -13.81
CA VAL A 36 1.89 4.13 -15.28
C VAL A 36 2.76 5.25 -15.86
N ASP A 37 2.59 6.50 -15.42
CA ASP A 37 3.43 7.63 -15.86
C ASP A 37 4.93 7.35 -15.62
N TYR A 38 5.26 6.83 -14.43
CA TYR A 38 6.64 6.45 -14.11
C TYR A 38 7.12 5.25 -14.95
N PHE A 39 6.24 4.31 -15.28
CA PHE A 39 6.57 3.22 -16.19
C PHE A 39 6.93 3.75 -17.59
N GLU A 40 6.14 4.67 -18.14
CA GLU A 40 6.38 5.25 -19.48
C GLU A 40 7.77 5.88 -19.56
N LEU A 41 8.13 6.69 -18.56
CA LEU A 41 9.47 7.28 -18.47
C LEU A 41 10.58 6.21 -18.42
N LEU A 42 10.39 5.16 -17.63
CA LEU A 42 11.37 4.07 -17.55
C LEU A 42 11.46 3.27 -18.84
N HIS A 43 10.35 3.12 -19.56
CA HIS A 43 10.28 2.39 -20.81
C HIS A 43 10.99 3.16 -21.93
N ILE A 44 10.74 4.47 -22.06
CA ILE A 44 11.43 5.37 -23.00
C ILE A 44 12.94 5.37 -22.76
N LEU A 45 13.36 5.36 -21.50
CA LEU A 45 14.76 5.34 -21.10
C LEU A 45 15.36 3.91 -21.06
N GLU A 46 14.63 2.90 -21.55
CA GLU A 46 15.05 1.50 -21.65
C GLU A 46 15.55 0.86 -20.34
N PHE A 47 15.03 1.31 -19.20
CA PHE A 47 15.35 0.68 -17.93
C PHE A 47 14.71 -0.70 -17.81
N LYS A 48 15.52 -1.74 -17.61
CA LYS A 48 15.09 -3.14 -17.38
C LYS A 48 13.96 -3.36 -16.36
N LYS A 49 13.75 -2.42 -15.44
CA LYS A 49 12.71 -2.49 -14.40
C LYS A 49 11.34 -1.98 -14.85
N ALA A 50 11.21 -1.43 -16.06
CA ALA A 50 9.98 -0.80 -16.55
C ALA A 50 8.78 -1.75 -16.46
N GLU A 51 8.85 -2.94 -17.06
CA GLU A 51 7.74 -3.91 -17.03
C GLU A 51 7.35 -4.30 -15.60
N ARG A 52 8.31 -4.54 -14.71
CA ARG A 52 8.00 -4.82 -13.30
C ARG A 52 7.29 -3.65 -12.62
N VAL A 53 7.60 -2.42 -12.99
CA VAL A 53 6.94 -1.22 -12.48
C VAL A 53 5.52 -1.13 -13.02
N LYS A 54 5.28 -1.44 -14.30
CA LYS A 54 3.95 -1.50 -14.91
C LYS A 54 3.01 -2.45 -14.17
N ASP A 55 3.50 -3.66 -13.88
CA ASP A 55 2.73 -4.73 -13.22
C ASP A 55 2.58 -4.52 -11.70
N CYS A 56 3.08 -3.41 -11.16
CA CYS A 56 3.06 -3.16 -9.73
C CYS A 56 1.61 -3.04 -9.22
N ALA A 57 1.29 -3.85 -8.21
CA ALA A 57 -0.02 -3.91 -7.57
C ALA A 57 -1.19 -4.21 -8.53
N GLU A 58 -0.92 -4.96 -9.60
CA GLU A 58 -1.96 -5.42 -10.54
C GLU A 58 -2.90 -6.44 -9.89
N ILE A 59 -2.32 -7.40 -9.17
CA ILE A 59 -3.08 -8.47 -8.50
C ILE A 59 -3.10 -8.20 -6.99
N LEU A 60 -4.32 -8.13 -6.43
CA LEU A 60 -4.57 -8.04 -5.00
C LEU A 60 -5.42 -9.22 -4.54
N GLU A 61 -4.91 -9.96 -3.57
CA GLU A 61 -5.63 -11.06 -2.95
C GLU A 61 -6.16 -10.61 -1.59
N TYR A 62 -7.44 -10.88 -1.37
CA TYR A 62 -8.12 -10.61 -0.12
C TYR A 62 -8.55 -11.92 0.54
N LYS A 63 -8.40 -12.00 1.85
CA LYS A 63 -9.05 -13.03 2.66
C LYS A 63 -10.34 -12.46 3.23
N GLN A 64 -11.42 -13.21 3.11
CA GLN A 64 -12.70 -12.84 3.70
C GLN A 64 -12.86 -13.54 5.06
N ASN A 65 -13.24 -12.77 6.08
CA ASN A 65 -13.69 -13.33 7.35
C ASN A 65 -15.07 -13.97 7.15
N ARG A 66 -15.21 -15.24 7.55
CA ARG A 66 -16.46 -16.01 7.40
C ARG A 66 -17.59 -15.50 8.30
N GLU A 67 -17.25 -14.92 9.45
CA GLU A 67 -18.23 -14.44 10.43
C GLU A 67 -18.66 -13.00 10.14
N THR A 68 -17.69 -12.10 9.94
CA THR A 68 -17.97 -10.66 9.76
C THR A 68 -18.15 -10.25 8.32
N GLY A 69 -17.82 -11.12 7.35
CA GLY A 69 -17.80 -10.80 5.92
C GLY A 69 -16.69 -9.83 5.49
N GLU A 70 -15.89 -9.32 6.44
CA GLU A 70 -14.82 -8.35 6.17
C GLU A 70 -13.74 -8.93 5.26
N ARG A 71 -13.34 -8.17 4.24
CA ARG A 71 -12.23 -8.53 3.35
C ARG A 71 -10.97 -7.80 3.78
N LYS A 72 -9.93 -8.55 4.17
CA LYS A 72 -8.62 -8.01 4.52
C LYS A 72 -7.61 -8.33 3.43
N LEU A 73 -6.83 -7.33 3.05
CA LEU A 73 -5.77 -7.50 2.06
C LEU A 73 -4.73 -8.50 2.57
N TYR A 74 -4.55 -9.59 1.86
CA TYR A 74 -3.68 -10.69 2.23
C TYR A 74 -2.34 -10.65 1.49
N ARG A 75 -2.39 -10.54 0.16
CA ARG A 75 -1.20 -10.56 -0.69
C ARG A 75 -1.32 -9.59 -1.85
N VAL A 76 -0.20 -8.96 -2.21
CA VAL A 76 -0.05 -8.06 -3.35
C VAL A 76 1.38 -8.14 -3.86
N TRP A 77 1.55 -8.05 -5.17
CA TRP A 77 2.85 -8.02 -5.81
C TRP A 77 3.29 -6.59 -6.07
N PHE A 78 4.35 -6.17 -5.37
CA PHE A 78 4.93 -4.84 -5.51
C PHE A 78 6.29 -4.92 -6.20
N CYS A 79 6.58 -3.96 -7.08
CA CYS A 79 7.84 -3.90 -7.82
C CYS A 79 9.07 -3.53 -6.95
N LYS A 80 8.84 -2.96 -5.76
CA LYS A 80 9.84 -2.46 -4.79
C LYS A 80 10.75 -1.33 -5.31
N SER A 81 10.50 -0.81 -6.52
CA SER A 81 11.22 0.33 -7.08
C SER A 81 11.07 1.57 -6.18
N ARG A 82 12.17 2.27 -5.92
CA ARG A 82 12.22 3.36 -4.92
C ARG A 82 11.28 4.52 -5.26
N LEU A 83 11.17 4.83 -6.56
CA LEU A 83 10.35 5.93 -7.09
C LEU A 83 8.96 5.49 -7.55
N CYS A 84 8.63 4.20 -7.49
CA CYS A 84 7.28 3.75 -7.86
C CYS A 84 6.25 4.33 -6.89
N PRO A 85 5.24 5.09 -7.35
CA PRO A 85 4.25 5.74 -6.50
C PRO A 85 3.48 4.77 -5.61
N MET A 86 3.12 3.59 -6.13
CA MET A 86 2.48 2.51 -5.38
C MET A 86 3.35 2.02 -4.20
N CYS A 87 4.61 1.70 -4.48
CA CYS A 87 5.55 1.20 -3.47
C CYS A 87 5.91 2.28 -2.44
N ASN A 88 6.14 3.51 -2.91
CA ASN A 88 6.53 4.62 -2.06
C ASN A 88 5.39 5.03 -1.13
N TRP A 89 4.16 5.08 -1.63
CA TRP A 89 2.97 5.31 -0.81
C TRP A 89 2.79 4.25 0.28
N ARG A 90 2.95 2.96 -0.06
CA ARG A 90 2.90 1.89 0.94
C ARG A 90 4.00 1.99 1.99
N ARG A 91 5.21 2.35 1.56
CA ARG A 91 6.35 2.58 2.46
C ARG A 91 6.06 3.74 3.41
N ALA A 92 5.55 4.85 2.91
CA ALA A 92 5.16 6.01 3.73
C ALA A 92 4.11 5.63 4.79
N MET A 93 3.09 4.86 4.42
CA MET A 93 2.10 4.37 5.39
C MET A 93 2.73 3.50 6.49
N LYS A 94 3.61 2.57 6.11
CA LYS A 94 4.32 1.71 7.08
C LYS A 94 5.17 2.55 8.04
N HIS A 95 5.95 3.50 7.51
CA HIS A 95 6.79 4.37 8.32
C HIS A 95 5.98 5.28 9.24
N GLY A 96 4.83 5.78 8.79
CA GLY A 96 3.91 6.53 9.65
C GLY A 96 3.47 5.72 10.87
N ILE A 97 3.03 4.47 10.66
CA ILE A 97 2.62 3.58 11.75
C ILE A 97 3.78 3.25 12.69
N GLN A 98 4.96 2.97 12.14
CA GLN A 98 6.16 2.69 12.96
C GLN A 98 6.56 3.90 13.79
N SER A 99 6.55 5.09 13.21
CA SER A 99 6.89 6.33 13.91
C SER A 99 5.90 6.62 15.03
N GLN A 100 4.60 6.45 14.78
CA GLN A 100 3.56 6.59 15.81
C GLN A 100 3.79 5.64 17.00
N LYS A 101 4.18 4.39 16.74
CA LYS A 101 4.49 3.42 17.81
C LYS A 101 5.69 3.86 18.64
N VAL A 102 6.76 4.32 17.99
CA VAL A 102 7.96 4.83 18.67
C VAL A 102 7.61 6.03 19.54
N VAL A 103 6.86 7.00 19.00
CA VAL A 103 6.43 8.19 19.74
C VAL A 103 5.56 7.81 20.94
N ALA A 104 4.59 6.91 20.77
CA ALA A 104 3.73 6.44 21.85
C ALA A 104 4.53 5.78 22.98
N GLU A 105 5.52 4.96 22.64
CA GLU A 105 6.38 4.32 23.63
C GLU A 105 7.28 5.32 24.36
N VAL A 106 7.82 6.31 23.65
CA VAL A 106 8.63 7.38 24.25
C VAL A 106 7.81 8.21 25.25
N ILE A 107 6.58 8.57 24.90
CA ILE A 107 5.67 9.31 25.81
C ILE A 107 5.40 8.49 27.08
N LYS A 108 5.19 7.18 26.94
CA LYS A 108 4.97 6.27 28.07
C LYS A 108 6.17 6.17 29.00
N GLN A 109 7.39 6.04 28.45
CA GLN A 109 8.61 5.87 29.24
C GLN A 109 9.15 7.19 29.80
N LYS A 110 8.95 8.30 29.09
CA LYS A 110 9.53 9.62 29.41
C LYS A 110 8.47 10.72 29.21
N PRO A 111 7.51 10.87 30.13
CA PRO A 111 6.39 11.80 29.97
C PRO A 111 6.81 13.28 29.94
N THR A 112 7.98 13.61 30.49
CA THR A 112 8.52 14.99 30.54
C THR A 112 9.45 15.33 29.37
N VAL A 113 9.63 14.42 28.41
CA VAL A 113 10.51 14.67 27.25
C VAL A 113 9.92 15.73 26.32
N ARG A 114 10.79 16.53 25.70
CA ARG A 114 10.41 17.52 24.68
C ARG A 114 10.92 17.10 23.32
N TRP A 115 10.11 17.30 22.29
CA TRP A 115 10.49 17.03 20.89
C TRP A 115 11.24 18.23 20.32
N LEU A 116 12.35 17.96 19.62
CA LEU A 116 13.11 18.98 18.90
C LEU A 116 12.97 18.71 17.40
N PHE A 117 12.46 19.70 16.66
CA PHE A 117 12.44 19.65 15.20
C PHE A 117 13.78 20.21 14.68
N LEU A 118 14.66 19.33 14.24
CA LEU A 118 15.99 19.68 13.77
C LEU A 118 16.10 19.51 12.25
N THR A 119 16.56 20.55 11.56
CA THR A 119 16.93 20.50 10.15
C THR A 119 18.45 20.45 10.04
N LEU A 120 18.98 19.36 9.48
CA LEU A 120 20.42 19.18 9.25
C LEU A 120 20.72 19.44 7.77
N THR A 121 21.68 20.31 7.49
CA THR A 121 22.15 20.63 6.13
C THR A 121 23.59 20.17 5.94
N VAL A 122 23.92 19.67 4.75
CA VAL A 122 25.30 19.35 4.35
C VAL A 122 25.90 20.62 3.74
N LYS A 123 27.18 20.87 4.00
CA LYS A 123 27.92 21.98 3.38
C LYS A 123 28.01 21.74 1.87
N ASN A 124 27.70 22.76 1.06
CA ASN A 124 27.92 22.74 -0.39
C ASN A 124 29.40 22.62 -0.73
#